data_AF-A0A6G1SGF2-F1
#
_entry.id   AF-A0A6G1SGF2-F1
#
_cell.length_a   1.000
_cell.length_b   1.000
_cell.length_c   1.000
_cell.angle_alpha   90.00
_cell.angle_beta   90.00
_cell.angle_gamma   90.00
#
_symmetry.space_group_name_H-M   'P 1'
#
loop_
_entity.id
_entity.type
_entity.pdbx_description
1 polymer ?
#
loop_
_entity_poly.entity_id
_entity_poly.type
_entity_poly.pdbx_seq_one_letter_code
_entity_poly.pdbx_strand_id
1 'polypeptide(L)'
;MQSVGVATTTKAAFLNILNAAHLQRLVILSTRSYYKKKWTYDDKYMGKFDYHDREKYPRRMSPHKEEDLLNEVHAIRNLQINNPSPFHIITRVRGFEEGALPWHQQVILRRLNIHSSYNGDVVVVPNTPQYNEMINKVKHMIVLKPAIFANGKIPTEDDIGALKVCPSTGVVEVDEKLRLRAERLSLERPLMFQGNFLRNKLAKLYGTRHRHFMA
;
A
#
# COMPACT_ATOMS: atom_id res chain seq x y z
N MET A 1 -88.15 -41.42 -10.29
CA MET A 1 -86.91 -40.93 -10.93
C MET A 1 -86.86 -39.41 -10.83
N GLN A 2 -85.64 -38.87 -10.76
CA GLN A 2 -85.24 -37.46 -10.71
C GLN A 2 -85.22 -36.79 -9.32
N SER A 3 -84.04 -36.86 -8.70
CA SER A 3 -83.59 -36.00 -7.60
C SER A 3 -82.24 -35.41 -7.99
N VAL A 4 -82.20 -34.24 -8.62
CA VAL A 4 -80.97 -33.44 -8.65
C VAL A 4 -81.37 -31.97 -8.74
N GLY A 5 -81.13 -31.23 -7.66
CA GLY A 5 -81.23 -29.78 -7.67
C GLY A 5 -80.83 -29.24 -6.30
N VAL A 6 -79.97 -28.23 -6.30
CA VAL A 6 -79.53 -27.45 -5.13
C VAL A 6 -78.34 -28.04 -4.33
N ALA A 7 -77.15 -28.04 -4.93
CA ALA A 7 -75.90 -28.07 -4.15
C ALA A 7 -74.63 -27.53 -4.85
N THR A 8 -74.74 -26.84 -6.00
CA THR A 8 -73.55 -26.40 -6.77
C THR A 8 -73.26 -24.90 -6.70
N THR A 9 -74.21 -24.09 -6.24
CA THR A 9 -74.08 -22.61 -6.25
C THR A 9 -73.27 -22.04 -5.08
N THR A 10 -73.15 -22.75 -3.96
CA THR A 10 -72.47 -22.23 -2.76
C THR A 10 -70.95 -22.36 -2.83
N LYS A 11 -70.43 -23.45 -3.41
CA LYS A 11 -68.98 -23.69 -3.54
C LYS A 11 -68.31 -22.71 -4.53
N ALA A 12 -68.97 -22.44 -5.65
CA ALA A 12 -68.47 -21.49 -6.65
C ALA A 12 -68.46 -20.04 -6.12
N ALA A 13 -69.49 -19.66 -5.35
CA ALA A 13 -69.52 -18.36 -4.67
C ALA A 13 -68.41 -18.24 -3.62
N PHE A 14 -68.14 -19.30 -2.84
CA PHE A 14 -67.09 -19.30 -1.83
C PHE A 14 -65.67 -19.19 -2.43
N LEU A 15 -65.43 -19.88 -3.54
CA LEU A 15 -64.15 -19.80 -4.29
C LEU A 15 -63.93 -18.42 -4.92
N ASN A 16 -64.99 -17.77 -5.42
CA ASN A 16 -64.90 -16.40 -5.93
C ASN A 16 -64.66 -15.37 -4.83
N ILE A 17 -65.26 -15.54 -3.65
CA ILE A 17 -65.01 -14.67 -2.48
C ILE A 17 -63.57 -14.85 -1.96
N LEU A 18 -63.07 -16.09 -1.91
CA LEU A 18 -61.68 -16.36 -1.51
C LEU A 18 -60.66 -15.80 -2.51
N ASN A 19 -60.93 -15.91 -3.81
CA ASN A 19 -60.07 -15.33 -4.84
C ASN A 19 -60.11 -13.79 -4.84
N ALA A 20 -61.28 -13.18 -4.63
CA ALA A 20 -61.41 -11.73 -4.48
C ALA A 20 -60.69 -11.21 -3.22
N ALA A 21 -60.79 -11.92 -2.10
CA ALA A 21 -60.08 -11.60 -0.86
C ALA A 21 -58.55 -11.79 -0.99
N HIS A 22 -58.10 -12.79 -1.73
CA HIS A 22 -56.69 -13.03 -2.01
C HIS A 22 -56.10 -11.96 -2.95
N LEU A 23 -56.87 -11.51 -3.95
CA LEU A 23 -56.48 -10.41 -4.83
C LEU A 23 -56.49 -9.07 -4.09
N GLN A 24 -57.44 -8.80 -3.20
CA GLN A 24 -57.41 -7.60 -2.34
C GLN A 24 -56.22 -7.61 -1.37
N ARG A 25 -55.85 -8.78 -0.81
CA ARG A 25 -54.62 -8.92 0.00
C ARG A 25 -53.36 -8.63 -0.82
N LEU A 26 -53.29 -9.07 -2.08
CA LEU A 26 -52.15 -8.78 -2.96
C LEU A 26 -52.08 -7.31 -3.38
N VAL A 27 -53.23 -6.65 -3.58
CA VAL A 27 -53.27 -5.20 -3.87
C VAL A 27 -52.80 -4.38 -2.67
N ILE A 28 -53.22 -4.73 -1.45
CA ILE A 28 -52.78 -4.08 -0.20
C ILE A 28 -51.28 -4.36 0.09
N LEU A 29 -50.75 -5.50 -0.36
CA LEU A 29 -49.31 -5.81 -0.25
C LEU A 29 -48.45 -5.18 -1.37
N SER A 30 -49.06 -4.77 -2.49
CA SER A 30 -48.37 -4.09 -3.60
C SER A 30 -48.32 -2.57 -3.43
N THR A 31 -49.18 -2.00 -2.59
CA THR A 31 -49.04 -0.63 -2.10
C THR A 31 -48.15 -0.58 -0.86
N ARG A 32 -47.00 -1.27 -0.89
CA ARG A 32 -45.82 -0.73 -0.21
C ARG A 32 -45.51 0.58 -0.92
N SER A 33 -46.17 1.64 -0.48
CA SER A 33 -45.66 2.98 -0.71
C SER A 33 -44.23 2.94 -0.21
N TYR A 34 -43.28 2.88 -1.14
CA TYR A 34 -41.96 3.38 -0.90
C TYR A 34 -42.16 4.85 -0.58
N TYR A 35 -42.53 5.16 0.67
CA TYR A 35 -41.97 6.32 1.31
C TYR A 35 -40.47 6.07 1.18
N LYS A 36 -39.88 6.61 0.11
CA LYS A 36 -38.55 7.18 0.18
C LYS A 36 -38.65 8.04 1.43
N LYS A 37 -38.24 7.50 2.58
CA LYS A 37 -37.61 8.31 3.59
C LYS A 37 -36.57 9.06 2.77
N LYS A 38 -36.88 10.32 2.44
CA LYS A 38 -35.83 11.29 2.27
C LYS A 38 -34.99 11.06 3.52
N TRP A 39 -33.83 10.47 3.35
CA TRP A 39 -32.76 10.67 4.30
C TRP A 39 -32.53 12.17 4.23
N THR A 40 -33.34 12.94 4.97
CA THR A 40 -32.83 14.20 5.47
C THR A 40 -31.62 13.76 6.30
N TYR A 41 -30.47 14.34 5.97
CA TYR A 41 -29.20 14.12 6.65
C TYR A 41 -29.29 14.66 8.09
N ASP A 42 -30.29 14.26 8.87
CA ASP A 42 -30.54 14.68 10.24
C ASP A 42 -30.08 13.61 11.24
N ASP A 43 -29.35 12.59 10.79
CA ASP A 43 -28.41 11.89 11.66
C ASP A 43 -27.23 12.84 11.90
N LYS A 44 -27.44 13.82 12.80
CA LYS A 44 -26.33 14.60 13.37
C LYS A 44 -25.32 13.60 13.90
N TYR A 45 -24.16 13.53 13.26
CA TYR A 45 -23.03 12.75 13.73
C TYR A 45 -22.64 13.24 15.14
N MET A 46 -23.04 12.50 16.17
CA MET A 46 -22.76 12.81 17.59
C MET A 46 -21.31 12.46 18.01
N GLY A 47 -20.40 12.24 17.05
CA GLY A 47 -18.97 12.09 17.34
C GLY A 47 -18.30 13.45 17.50
N LYS A 48 -17.15 13.53 18.18
CA LYS A 48 -16.39 14.79 18.39
C LYS A 48 -15.91 15.48 17.07
N PHE A 49 -16.22 14.91 15.91
CA PHE A 49 -15.72 15.28 14.60
C PHE A 49 -16.89 15.63 13.67
N ASP A 50 -17.49 16.79 13.85
CA ASP A 50 -18.57 17.24 12.97
C ASP A 50 -17.98 17.79 11.65
N TYR A 51 -17.91 16.94 10.62
CA TYR A 51 -17.35 17.30 9.30
C TYR A 51 -18.21 18.30 8.53
N HIS A 52 -19.42 18.59 9.01
CA HIS A 52 -20.34 19.55 8.38
C HIS A 52 -20.10 21.00 8.82
N ASP A 53 -19.32 21.20 9.88
CA ASP A 53 -18.90 22.51 10.34
C ASP A 53 -17.85 23.09 9.37
N ARG A 54 -18.31 23.95 8.45
CA ARG A 54 -17.46 24.61 7.45
C ARG A 54 -16.48 25.60 8.06
N GLU A 55 -16.72 26.10 9.27
CA GLU A 55 -15.79 27.00 9.97
C GLU A 55 -14.64 26.20 10.59
N LYS A 56 -14.96 25.03 11.17
CA LYS A 56 -13.96 24.14 11.77
C LYS A 56 -13.15 23.34 10.75
N TYR A 57 -13.77 22.96 9.63
CA TYR A 57 -13.13 22.23 8.53
C TYR A 57 -13.44 22.89 7.19
N PRO A 58 -12.88 24.08 6.91
CA PRO A 58 -13.10 24.75 5.63
C PRO A 58 -12.65 23.82 4.50
N ARG A 59 -13.45 23.76 3.42
CA ARG A 59 -13.07 23.03 2.21
C ARG A 59 -11.73 23.57 1.74
N ARG A 60 -10.69 22.74 1.81
CA ARG A 60 -9.32 23.13 1.44
C ARG A 60 -9.17 23.32 -0.08
N MET A 61 -10.12 22.84 -0.87
CA MET A 61 -10.11 22.90 -2.33
C MET A 61 -11.50 23.29 -2.86
N SER A 62 -11.53 23.93 -4.04
CA SER A 62 -12.77 24.22 -4.75
C SER A 62 -13.37 22.92 -5.30
N PRO A 63 -14.71 22.81 -5.43
CA PRO A 63 -15.35 21.63 -6.00
C PRO A 63 -14.83 21.27 -7.41
N HIS A 64 -14.58 22.28 -8.26
CA HIS A 64 -14.01 22.10 -9.59
C HIS A 64 -12.64 21.41 -9.55
N LYS A 65 -11.78 21.82 -8.61
CA LYS A 65 -10.46 21.21 -8.43
C LYS A 65 -10.57 19.76 -7.92
N GLU A 66 -11.61 19.44 -7.15
CA GLU A 66 -11.88 18.05 -6.73
C GLU A 66 -12.29 17.18 -7.93
N GLU A 67 -13.13 17.70 -8.81
CA GLU A 67 -13.54 17.02 -10.06
C GLU A 67 -12.34 16.81 -11.00
N ASP A 68 -11.49 17.81 -11.17
CA ASP A 68 -10.26 17.72 -11.98
C ASP A 68 -9.33 16.62 -11.45
N LEU A 69 -9.06 16.59 -10.14
CA LEU A 69 -8.24 15.55 -9.51
C LEU A 69 -8.87 14.15 -9.62
N LEU A 70 -10.20 14.05 -9.54
CA LEU A 70 -10.90 12.79 -9.74
C LEU A 70 -10.73 12.28 -11.18
N ASN A 71 -10.86 13.19 -12.16
CA ASN A 71 -10.64 12.89 -13.57
C ASN A 71 -9.21 12.43 -13.85
N GLU A 72 -8.20 13.07 -13.22
CA GLU A 72 -6.81 12.64 -13.28
C GLU A 72 -6.63 11.21 -12.74
N VAL A 73 -7.22 10.90 -11.58
CA VAL A 73 -7.17 9.55 -11.00
C VAL A 73 -7.84 8.52 -11.90
N HIS A 74 -8.98 8.87 -12.53
CA HIS A 74 -9.65 8.01 -13.49
C HIS A 74 -8.80 7.78 -14.74
N ALA A 75 -8.17 8.83 -15.27
CA ALA A 75 -7.25 8.72 -16.40
C ALA A 75 -6.10 7.76 -16.07
N ILE A 76 -5.47 7.90 -14.89
CA ILE A 76 -4.38 7.03 -14.43
C ILE A 76 -4.83 5.57 -14.32
N ARG A 77 -6.02 5.30 -13.78
CA ARG A 77 -6.55 3.94 -13.65
C ARG A 77 -6.86 3.29 -14.99
N ASN A 78 -7.23 4.09 -15.98
CA ASN A 78 -7.57 3.64 -17.32
C ASN A 78 -6.34 3.49 -18.24
N LEU A 79 -5.17 3.96 -17.82
CA LEU A 79 -3.93 3.76 -18.58
C LEU A 79 -3.63 2.27 -18.68
N GLN A 80 -3.62 1.76 -19.92
CA GLN A 80 -3.18 0.40 -20.20
C GLN A 80 -1.65 0.34 -20.15
N ILE A 81 -1.12 -0.51 -19.27
CA ILE A 81 0.32 -0.74 -19.12
C ILE A 81 0.66 -2.03 -19.88
N ASN A 82 1.25 -1.90 -21.06
CA ASN A 82 1.61 -3.06 -21.89
C ASN A 82 2.82 -3.83 -21.32
N ASN A 83 3.80 -3.11 -20.76
CA ASN A 83 5.04 -3.69 -20.22
C ASN A 83 5.23 -3.23 -18.78
N PRO A 84 4.73 -3.99 -17.78
CA PRO A 84 4.91 -3.63 -16.38
C PRO A 84 6.38 -3.81 -15.96
N SER A 85 6.84 -2.98 -15.02
CA SER A 85 8.16 -3.15 -14.43
C SER A 85 8.23 -4.48 -13.65
N PRO A 86 9.32 -5.26 -13.79
CA PRO A 86 9.53 -6.48 -13.02
C PRO A 86 9.83 -6.21 -11.55
N PHE A 87 10.30 -5.01 -11.20
CA PHE A 87 10.64 -4.63 -9.83
C PHE A 87 9.97 -3.33 -9.39
N HIS A 88 9.75 -3.24 -8.08
CA HIS A 88 9.29 -2.06 -7.39
C HIS A 88 10.39 -1.51 -6.49
N ILE A 89 10.56 -0.20 -6.49
CA ILE A 89 11.34 0.52 -5.50
C ILE A 89 10.36 1.00 -4.44
N ILE A 90 10.60 0.54 -3.21
CA ILE A 90 9.82 0.91 -2.04
C ILE A 90 10.68 1.84 -1.21
N THR A 91 10.14 3.00 -0.88
CA THR A 91 10.76 3.95 0.05
C THR A 91 9.85 4.18 1.22
N ARG A 92 10.37 4.05 2.43
CA ARG A 92 9.60 4.39 3.63
C ARG A 92 9.60 5.90 3.84
N VAL A 93 8.40 6.48 3.90
CA VAL A 93 8.22 7.93 4.08
C VAL A 93 7.73 8.27 5.47
N ARG A 94 6.93 7.40 6.09
CA ARG A 94 6.44 7.62 7.45
C ARG A 94 7.24 6.82 8.47
N GLY A 95 7.76 7.54 9.45
CA GLY A 95 8.45 7.01 10.62
C GLY A 95 7.42 6.70 11.69
N PHE A 96 7.78 5.80 12.59
CA PHE A 96 6.94 5.49 13.74
C PHE A 96 7.85 5.31 14.95
N GLU A 97 7.38 5.79 16.08
CA GLU A 97 7.94 5.39 17.36
C GLU A 97 7.75 3.88 17.53
N GLU A 98 8.76 3.21 18.11
CA GLU A 98 8.71 1.78 18.37
C GLU A 98 7.47 1.45 19.21
N GLY A 99 6.62 0.54 18.71
CA GLY A 99 5.37 0.15 19.37
C GLY A 99 4.10 0.91 18.95
N ALA A 100 4.20 2.00 18.18
CA ALA A 100 3.02 2.77 17.75
C ALA A 100 2.20 2.07 16.64
N LEU A 101 2.81 1.15 15.89
CA LEU A 101 2.16 0.42 14.81
C LEU A 101 1.49 -0.86 15.29
N PRO A 102 0.34 -1.26 14.72
CA PRO A 102 -0.20 -2.60 14.90
C PRO A 102 0.84 -3.68 14.59
N TRP A 103 0.91 -4.71 15.44
CA TRP A 103 1.89 -5.80 15.32
C TRP A 103 2.01 -6.40 13.91
N HIS A 104 0.88 -6.64 13.24
CA HIS A 104 0.85 -7.21 11.89
C HIS A 104 1.57 -6.34 10.85
N GLN A 105 1.50 -5.01 10.98
CA GLN A 105 2.20 -4.08 10.09
C GLN A 105 3.70 -4.08 10.36
N GLN A 106 4.11 -4.15 11.64
CA GLN A 106 5.52 -4.27 12.01
C GLN A 106 6.16 -5.53 11.41
N VAL A 107 5.45 -6.67 11.46
CA VAL A 107 5.92 -7.93 10.85
C VAL A 107 6.08 -7.77 9.34
N ILE A 108 5.15 -7.11 8.66
CA ILE A 108 5.24 -6.88 7.21
C ILE A 108 6.44 -5.97 6.89
N LEU A 109 6.64 -4.88 7.63
CA LEU A 109 7.78 -3.99 7.44
C LEU A 109 9.12 -4.70 7.66
N ARG A 110 9.20 -5.61 8.64
CA ARG A 110 10.38 -6.46 8.86
C ARG A 110 10.62 -7.41 7.68
N ARG A 111 9.57 -8.04 7.15
CA ARG A 111 9.66 -8.92 5.96
C ARG A 111 10.09 -8.17 4.71
N LEU A 112 9.65 -6.92 4.55
CA LEU A 112 10.06 -6.04 3.46
C LEU A 112 11.41 -5.35 3.71
N ASN A 113 12.06 -5.62 4.85
CA ASN A 113 13.32 -5.02 5.27
C ASN A 113 13.34 -3.47 5.33
N ILE A 114 12.20 -2.86 5.66
CA ILE A 114 12.02 -1.40 5.79
C ILE A 114 11.56 -1.03 7.21
N HIS A 115 12.14 -1.71 8.20
CA HIS A 115 11.73 -1.65 9.60
C HIS A 115 12.55 -0.69 10.44
N SER A 116 13.48 0.08 9.85
CA SER A 116 14.27 1.07 10.59
C SER A 116 13.36 2.06 11.31
N SER A 117 13.79 2.57 12.46
CA SER A 117 13.07 3.64 13.14
C SER A 117 13.08 4.94 12.30
N TYR A 118 14.11 5.09 11.47
CA TYR A 118 14.31 6.27 10.62
C TYR A 118 13.57 6.19 9.29
N ASN A 119 13.27 7.37 8.74
CA ASN A 119 12.71 7.51 7.40
C ASN A 119 13.80 7.38 6.34
N GLY A 120 13.42 6.96 5.14
CA GLY A 120 14.32 6.91 3.99
C GLY A 120 14.95 5.55 3.72
N ASP A 121 14.52 4.48 4.39
CA ASP A 121 14.86 3.12 3.96
C ASP A 121 14.35 2.89 2.53
N VAL A 122 15.22 2.39 1.66
CA VAL A 122 14.94 2.11 0.25
C VAL A 122 15.23 0.63 0.00
N VAL A 123 14.26 -0.07 -0.56
CA VAL A 123 14.38 -1.48 -0.90
C VAL A 123 13.80 -1.74 -2.29
N VAL A 124 14.48 -2.58 -3.06
CA VAL A 124 13.99 -3.07 -4.36
C VAL A 124 13.35 -4.45 -4.14
N VAL A 125 12.12 -4.62 -4.60
CA VAL A 125 11.30 -5.81 -4.38
C VAL A 125 10.73 -6.30 -5.71
N PRO A 126 10.68 -7.62 -5.97
CA PRO A 126 10.08 -8.12 -7.20
C PRO A 126 8.57 -7.90 -7.22
N ASN A 127 8.03 -7.60 -8.40
CA ASN A 127 6.61 -7.40 -8.65
C ASN A 127 5.89 -8.75 -8.73
N THR A 128 5.77 -9.45 -7.59
CA THR A 128 5.00 -10.69 -7.49
C THR A 128 3.72 -10.47 -6.68
N PRO A 129 2.67 -11.30 -6.88
CA PRO A 129 1.41 -11.16 -6.14
C PRO A 129 1.59 -11.18 -4.62
N GLN A 130 2.52 -12.00 -4.12
CA GLN A 130 2.81 -12.11 -2.68
C GLN A 130 3.36 -10.80 -2.11
N TYR A 131 4.31 -10.17 -2.80
CA TYR A 131 4.83 -8.86 -2.39
C TYR A 131 3.79 -7.77 -2.54
N ASN A 132 3.00 -7.79 -3.61
CA ASN A 132 1.94 -6.80 -3.84
C ASN A 132 0.87 -6.82 -2.74
N GLU A 133 0.51 -7.99 -2.20
CA GLU A 133 -0.42 -8.10 -1.06
C GLU A 133 0.17 -7.45 0.21
N MET A 134 1.45 -7.72 0.49
CA MET A 134 2.16 -7.11 1.61
C MET A 134 2.23 -5.59 1.48
N ILE A 135 2.65 -5.11 0.30
CA ILE A 135 2.74 -3.68 -0.06
C ILE A 135 1.39 -2.99 0.13
N ASN A 136 0.29 -3.61 -0.32
CA ASN A 136 -1.04 -3.01 -0.22
C ASN A 136 -1.49 -2.79 1.24
N LYS A 137 -1.10 -3.70 2.16
CA LYS A 137 -1.37 -3.56 3.61
C LYS A 137 -0.63 -2.38 4.24
N VAL A 138 0.54 -2.03 3.70
CA VAL A 138 1.41 -0.95 4.22
C VAL A 138 1.49 0.28 3.32
N LYS A 139 0.65 0.37 2.27
CA LYS A 139 0.71 1.41 1.22
C LYS A 139 0.66 2.86 1.71
N HIS A 140 0.10 3.09 2.90
CA HIS A 140 -0.03 4.40 3.51
C HIS A 140 1.26 4.86 4.21
N MET A 141 2.27 3.99 4.32
CA MET A 141 3.55 4.27 4.98
C MET A 141 4.73 4.39 4.01
N ILE A 142 4.53 3.92 2.78
CA ILE A 142 5.55 3.79 1.77
C ILE A 142 5.19 4.58 0.52
N VAL A 143 6.22 4.97 -0.21
CA VAL A 143 6.12 5.41 -1.59
C VAL A 143 6.60 4.27 -2.47
N LEU A 144 5.79 3.95 -3.47
CA LEU A 144 6.07 2.91 -4.46
C LEU A 144 6.43 3.58 -5.79
N LYS A 145 7.52 3.14 -6.40
CA LYS A 145 7.93 3.55 -7.75
C LYS A 145 8.28 2.31 -8.57
N PRO A 146 7.97 2.26 -9.88
CA PRO A 146 8.51 1.23 -10.75
C PRO A 146 10.03 1.42 -10.87
N ALA A 147 10.79 0.33 -10.87
CA ALA A 147 12.22 0.38 -11.14
C ALA A 147 12.48 0.60 -12.64
N ILE A 148 13.25 1.63 -12.98
CA ILE A 148 13.63 1.96 -14.35
C ILE A 148 15.13 1.75 -14.50
N PHE A 149 15.54 0.79 -15.33
CA PHE A 149 16.96 0.57 -15.63
C PHE A 149 17.37 1.43 -16.82
N ALA A 150 18.16 2.48 -16.58
CA ALA A 150 18.48 3.50 -17.58
C ALA A 150 19.12 2.93 -18.87
N ASN A 151 19.86 1.81 -18.75
CA ASN A 151 20.57 1.18 -19.87
C ASN A 151 19.91 -0.10 -20.38
N GLY A 152 18.71 -0.45 -19.88
CA GLY A 152 18.02 -1.71 -20.18
C GLY A 152 18.74 -2.99 -19.70
N LYS A 153 19.94 -2.86 -19.13
CA LYS A 153 20.70 -3.97 -18.54
C LYS A 153 20.25 -4.21 -17.11
N ILE A 154 19.80 -5.42 -16.83
CA ILE A 154 19.59 -5.90 -15.46
C ILE A 154 20.98 -6.04 -14.82
N PRO A 155 21.19 -5.51 -13.61
CA PRO A 155 22.47 -5.62 -12.92
C PRO A 155 22.92 -7.08 -12.77
N THR A 156 24.20 -7.31 -12.99
CA THR A 156 24.85 -8.63 -12.88
C THR A 156 25.57 -8.76 -11.54
N GLU A 157 26.06 -9.96 -11.21
CA GLU A 157 26.82 -10.21 -9.98
C GLU A 157 28.08 -9.33 -9.88
N ASP A 158 28.71 -9.02 -11.02
CA ASP A 158 29.87 -8.11 -11.07
C ASP A 158 29.54 -6.66 -10.68
N ASP A 159 28.26 -6.27 -10.75
CA ASP A 159 27.81 -4.91 -10.46
C ASP A 159 27.48 -4.72 -8.97
N ILE A 160 27.71 -5.75 -8.14
CA ILE A 160 27.58 -5.68 -6.69
C ILE A 160 28.52 -4.58 -6.15
N GLY A 161 27.93 -3.57 -5.50
CA GLY A 161 28.65 -2.40 -4.97
C GLY A 161 28.72 -1.19 -5.92
N ALA A 162 28.39 -1.37 -7.20
CA ALA A 162 28.30 -0.28 -8.18
C ALA A 162 26.89 0.28 -8.37
N LEU A 163 25.89 -0.37 -7.76
CA LEU A 163 24.49 -0.03 -7.94
C LEU A 163 24.11 1.23 -7.16
N LYS A 164 23.52 2.18 -7.88
CA LYS A 164 22.90 3.38 -7.32
C LYS A 164 21.41 3.37 -7.65
N VAL A 165 20.60 3.54 -6.62
CA VAL A 165 19.15 3.65 -6.75
C VAL A 165 18.76 5.07 -6.39
N CYS A 166 18.07 5.75 -7.31
CA CYS A 166 17.49 7.06 -7.05
C CYS A 166 16.03 6.90 -6.59
N PRO A 167 15.70 7.15 -5.31
CA PRO A 167 14.36 6.86 -4.78
C PRO A 167 13.27 7.78 -5.35
N SER A 168 13.63 8.99 -5.76
CA SER A 168 12.69 9.99 -6.27
C SER A 168 12.23 9.67 -7.69
N THR A 169 13.17 9.32 -8.58
CA THR A 169 12.91 9.03 -9.99
C THR A 169 12.57 7.56 -10.23
N GLY A 170 13.00 6.66 -9.33
CA GLY A 170 12.90 5.22 -9.53
C GLY A 170 13.95 4.65 -10.48
N VAL A 171 14.95 5.46 -10.85
CA VAL A 171 16.01 5.06 -11.77
C VAL A 171 17.10 4.28 -11.03
N VAL A 172 17.48 3.14 -11.60
CA VAL A 172 18.57 2.28 -11.13
C VAL A 172 19.71 2.37 -12.14
N GLU A 173 20.87 2.83 -11.67
CA GLU A 173 22.08 3.04 -12.47
C GLU A 173 23.23 2.21 -11.92
N VAL A 174 24.09 1.75 -12.82
CA VAL A 174 25.36 1.12 -12.48
C VAL A 174 26.45 2.16 -12.68
N ASP A 175 27.11 2.56 -11.59
CA ASP A 175 28.27 3.44 -11.66
C ASP A 175 29.53 2.61 -11.91
N GLU A 176 30.00 2.60 -13.16
CA GLU A 176 31.18 1.82 -13.59
C GLU A 176 32.44 2.15 -12.78
N LYS A 177 32.53 3.35 -12.19
CA LYS A 177 33.69 3.77 -11.37
C LYS A 177 33.75 3.03 -10.03
N LEU A 178 32.59 2.64 -9.50
CA LEU A 178 32.45 1.91 -8.25
C LEU A 178 32.47 0.39 -8.45
N ARG A 179 32.46 -0.07 -9.71
CA ARG A 179 32.52 -1.50 -10.03
C ARG A 179 33.81 -2.11 -9.48
N LEU A 180 33.66 -3.16 -8.68
CA LEU A 180 34.75 -3.90 -8.09
C LEU A 180 35.42 -4.74 -9.17
N ARG A 181 36.57 -4.27 -9.68
CA ARG A 181 37.40 -5.09 -10.57
C ARG A 181 38.08 -6.19 -9.76
N ALA A 182 38.17 -7.39 -10.32
CA ALA A 182 38.84 -8.54 -9.67
C ALA A 182 40.26 -8.18 -9.17
N GLU A 183 40.99 -7.35 -9.92
CA GLU A 183 42.32 -6.82 -9.56
C GLU A 183 42.35 -6.08 -8.20
N ARG A 184 41.25 -5.41 -7.82
CA ARG A 184 41.13 -4.70 -6.53
C ARG A 184 40.78 -5.64 -5.38
N LEU A 185 40.09 -6.74 -5.64
CA LEU A 185 39.80 -7.77 -4.63
C LEU A 185 41.02 -8.60 -4.28
N SER A 186 41.93 -8.82 -5.25
CA SER A 186 43.16 -9.59 -5.05
C SER A 186 44.28 -8.83 -4.33
N LEU A 187 44.10 -7.53 -4.06
CA LEU A 187 45.05 -6.80 -3.21
C LEU A 187 44.95 -7.39 -1.81
N GLU A 188 46.01 -8.09 -1.39
CA GLU A 188 46.21 -8.52 -0.01
C GLU A 188 45.86 -7.37 0.94
N ARG A 189 45.20 -7.71 2.06
CA ARG A 189 44.64 -6.78 3.06
C ARG A 189 45.33 -5.41 3.01
N PRO A 190 44.61 -4.31 2.72
CA PRO A 190 45.21 -2.99 2.63
C PRO A 190 46.15 -2.78 3.82
N LEU A 191 47.33 -2.21 3.60
CA LEU A 191 48.35 -1.99 4.66
C LEU A 191 47.73 -1.39 5.95
N MET A 192 46.65 -0.61 5.83
CA MET A 192 45.86 -0.11 6.95
C MET A 192 45.32 -1.18 7.92
N PHE A 193 44.96 -2.38 7.44
CA PHE A 193 44.43 -3.49 8.24
C PHE A 193 45.50 -4.50 8.66
N GLN A 194 46.76 -4.30 8.26
CA GLN A 194 47.86 -5.06 8.82
C GLN A 194 48.10 -4.55 10.24
N GLY A 195 48.08 -5.46 11.23
CA GLY A 195 48.05 -5.11 12.66
C GLY A 195 49.15 -4.14 13.12
N ASN A 196 50.28 -4.12 12.41
CA ASN A 196 51.39 -3.20 12.69
C ASN A 196 51.10 -1.74 12.30
N PHE A 197 50.36 -1.50 11.21
CA PHE A 197 50.06 -0.12 10.78
C PHE A 197 49.09 0.56 11.74
N LEU A 198 48.03 -0.15 12.15
CA LEU A 198 47.04 0.37 13.09
C LEU A 198 47.66 0.55 14.49
N ARG A 199 48.49 -0.40 14.97
CA ARG A 199 49.30 -0.24 16.19
C ARG A 199 50.24 0.96 16.10
N ASN A 200 50.99 1.12 15.02
CA ASN A 200 51.94 2.23 14.85
C ASN A 200 51.22 3.58 14.76
N LYS A 201 50.06 3.64 14.10
CA LYS A 201 49.24 4.85 13.99
C LYS A 201 48.61 5.23 15.33
N LEU A 202 48.08 4.25 16.09
CA LEU A 202 47.59 4.46 17.44
C LEU A 202 48.73 4.88 18.39
N ALA A 203 49.90 4.24 18.32
CA ALA A 203 51.07 4.62 19.11
C ALA A 203 51.56 6.03 18.80
N LYS A 204 51.46 6.47 17.54
CA LYS A 204 51.82 7.84 17.11
C LYS A 204 50.78 8.87 17.54
N LEU A 205 49.49 8.54 17.52
CA LEU A 205 48.39 9.44 17.93
C LEU A 205 48.28 9.58 19.46
N TYR A 206 48.45 8.48 20.18
CA TYR A 206 48.29 8.42 21.64
C TYR A 206 49.64 8.48 22.38
N GLY A 207 50.76 8.67 21.66
CA GLY A 207 52.08 8.83 22.25
C GLY A 207 52.65 7.60 22.97
N THR A 208 52.00 6.43 22.84
CA THR A 208 52.41 5.19 23.48
C THR A 208 53.57 4.54 22.72
N ARG A 209 54.78 5.09 22.87
CA ARG A 209 56.01 4.36 22.52
C ARG A 209 56.16 3.21 23.51
N HIS A 210 55.87 1.98 23.08
CA HIS A 210 56.32 0.79 23.80
C HIS A 210 57.85 0.84 23.87
N ARG A 211 58.39 1.12 25.07
CA ARG A 211 59.77 0.76 25.38
C ARG A 211 59.85 -0.76 25.23
N HIS A 212 60.73 -1.23 24.36
CA HIS A 212 61.06 -2.64 24.26
C HIS A 212 61.41 -3.16 25.66
N PHE A 213 60.55 -4.01 26.23
CA PHE A 213 61.01 -4.96 27.22
C PHE A 213 61.52 -6.15 26.42
N MET A 214 62.84 -6.32 26.42
CA MET A 214 63.45 -7.59 26.10
C MET A 214 63.33 -8.51 27.32
N ALA A 215 62.55 -9.57 27.15
CA ALA A 215 62.73 -10.91 27.72
C ALA A 215 61.78 -11.85 26.97
#